data_AF-A0A661MWF6-F1
#
_entry.id   AF-A0A661MWF6-F1
#
_cell.length_a   1.000
_cell.length_b   1.000
_cell.length_c   1.000
_cell.angle_alpha   90.00
_cell.angle_beta   90.00
_cell.angle_gamma   90.00
#
_symmetry.space_group_name_H-M   'P 1'
#
loop_
_entity.id
_entity.type
_entity.pdbx_description
1 polymer ?
#
loop_
_entity_poly.entity_id
_entity_poly.type
_entity_poly.pdbx_seq_one_letter_code
_entity_poly.pdbx_strand_id
1 'polypeptide(L)'
;MHAEAETETTGRVSPGRTAGGDARAEARISRDLEVIGKAVREHLGSRLSALLLVGGYARGEGGVVGQGADLGPYNDYDLLAIVRKGRTKALQGPLAALGHRLSSDLAIDVDLWPFAEANLSSVPPTLFWLDVALGGVEVLVGDETVLGRLPRFGPRDVPHAEAARLLANRAVGIALSNLEREDRDLRRARHGHKAVLACGDARLLAADRYGPTVAARVVEITRQRGAPAIGDELAFAYADAAAFRTRPDHWAPPGDQDLDAWSRRIIGLVGRSHLSYETHRVGTPASPAGYANHRGALFRGAPDVARGPLAAFRAWSRGRAPISPWVGHPRERLARVAVALAYGHEHPGTRAIAARLLGLAEHDGQHAENAEDAKDAKDAKDAKDAPGSIASRVSDEALHAALSRLAEVAG
;
A
#
# COMPACT_ATOMS: atom_id res chain seq x y z
N MET A 1 62.19 -15.72 11.73
CA MET A 1 61.05 -16.45 11.15
C MET A 1 59.80 -16.07 11.92
N HIS A 2 59.15 -14.97 11.53
CA HIS A 2 57.81 -14.63 11.99
C HIS A 2 56.87 -14.92 10.82
N ALA A 3 56.01 -15.93 11.00
CA ALA A 3 54.95 -16.24 10.06
C ALA A 3 53.78 -15.29 10.34
N GLU A 4 53.49 -14.42 9.38
CA GLU A 4 52.27 -13.62 9.34
C GLU A 4 51.10 -14.55 9.03
N ALA A 5 50.11 -14.55 9.91
CA ALA A 5 48.84 -15.24 9.69
C ALA A 5 47.96 -14.34 8.81
N GLU A 6 47.83 -14.70 7.54
CA GLU A 6 46.80 -14.17 6.66
C GLU A 6 45.43 -14.60 7.21
N THR A 7 44.67 -13.65 7.76
CA THR A 7 43.26 -13.84 8.07
C THR A 7 42.48 -13.92 6.77
N GLU A 8 42.29 -15.15 6.32
CA GLU A 8 41.39 -15.54 5.24
C GLU A 8 39.96 -15.11 5.63
N THR A 9 39.58 -13.93 5.15
CA THR A 9 38.24 -13.40 5.33
C THR A 9 37.36 -14.21 4.39
N THR A 10 36.68 -15.24 4.90
CA THR A 10 35.69 -16.00 4.15
C THR A 10 34.58 -15.03 3.75
N GLY A 11 34.74 -14.38 2.61
CA GLY A 11 33.79 -13.46 2.03
C GLY A 11 32.52 -14.22 1.73
N ARG A 12 31.54 -14.10 2.61
CA ARG A 12 30.17 -14.51 2.31
C ARG A 12 29.76 -13.67 1.10
N VAL A 13 29.72 -14.28 -0.09
CA VAL A 13 29.14 -13.62 -1.26
C VAL A 13 27.71 -13.30 -0.87
N SER A 14 27.44 -12.02 -0.64
CA SER A 14 26.09 -11.59 -0.30
C SER A 14 25.19 -12.00 -1.45
N PRO A 15 24.03 -12.63 -1.20
CA PRO A 15 23.08 -12.91 -2.27
C PRO A 15 22.80 -11.61 -3.04
N GLY A 16 22.68 -11.70 -4.37
CA GLY A 16 22.35 -10.54 -5.20
C GLY A 16 21.07 -9.88 -4.72
N ARG A 17 20.96 -8.55 -4.88
CA ARG A 17 19.80 -7.74 -4.43
C ARG A 17 18.74 -7.56 -5.52
N THR A 18 19.03 -7.98 -6.75
CA THR A 18 18.14 -7.86 -7.90
C THR A 18 17.69 -9.22 -8.43
N ALA A 19 16.49 -9.28 -9.00
CA ALA A 19 15.94 -10.54 -9.52
C ALA A 19 16.75 -11.11 -10.71
N GLY A 20 17.46 -10.24 -11.44
CA GLY A 20 18.28 -10.62 -12.61
C GLY A 20 19.76 -10.78 -12.33
N GLY A 21 20.24 -10.34 -11.15
CA GLY A 21 21.66 -10.39 -10.78
C GLY A 21 22.58 -9.57 -11.72
N ASP A 22 22.08 -8.49 -12.32
CA ASP A 22 22.91 -7.66 -13.21
C ASP A 22 24.00 -6.96 -12.41
N ALA A 23 25.26 -7.28 -12.69
CA ALA A 23 26.41 -6.81 -11.91
C ALA A 23 26.49 -5.28 -11.82
N ARG A 24 26.02 -4.52 -12.82
CA ARG A 24 26.06 -3.05 -12.79
C ARG A 24 24.98 -2.50 -11.88
N ALA A 25 23.76 -3.05 -11.96
CA ALA A 25 22.70 -2.69 -11.04
C ALA A 25 23.08 -3.03 -9.59
N GLU A 26 23.62 -4.23 -9.36
CA GLU A 26 24.12 -4.67 -8.05
C GLU A 26 25.19 -3.72 -7.50
N ALA A 27 26.15 -3.31 -8.34
CA ALA A 27 27.18 -2.36 -7.96
C ALA A 27 26.62 -0.96 -7.65
N ARG A 28 25.62 -0.49 -8.41
CA ARG A 28 24.93 0.78 -8.13
C ARG A 28 24.19 0.69 -6.79
N ILE A 29 23.37 -0.33 -6.59
CA ILE A 29 22.61 -0.54 -5.36
C ILE A 29 23.55 -0.64 -4.15
N SER A 30 24.66 -1.37 -4.29
CA SER A 30 25.62 -1.52 -3.18
C SER A 30 26.22 -0.16 -2.79
N ARG A 31 26.63 0.67 -3.76
CA ARG A 31 27.12 2.03 -3.49
C ARG A 31 26.06 2.90 -2.83
N ASP A 32 24.82 2.86 -3.31
CA ASP A 32 23.72 3.65 -2.75
C ASP A 32 23.47 3.27 -1.28
N LEU A 33 23.42 1.97 -0.98
CA LEU A 33 23.21 1.46 0.39
C LEU A 33 24.40 1.75 1.32
N GLU A 34 25.64 1.77 0.81
CA GLU A 34 26.82 2.22 1.57
C GLU A 34 26.72 3.70 1.95
N VAL A 35 26.31 4.56 1.01
CA VAL A 35 26.08 6.00 1.24
C VAL A 35 25.00 6.20 2.30
N ILE A 36 23.87 5.52 2.16
CA ILE A 36 22.76 5.56 3.13
C ILE A 36 23.23 5.07 4.50
N GLY A 37 23.93 3.94 4.56
CA GLY A 37 24.44 3.34 5.80
C GLY A 37 25.37 4.29 6.54
N LYS A 38 26.27 4.96 5.83
CA LYS A 38 27.16 5.99 6.39
C LYS A 38 26.36 7.17 6.93
N ALA A 39 25.46 7.74 6.14
CA ALA A 39 24.67 8.91 6.51
C ALA A 39 23.78 8.65 7.75
N VAL A 40 23.14 7.48 7.83
CA VAL A 40 22.30 7.11 8.98
C VAL A 40 23.15 6.87 10.23
N ARG A 41 24.31 6.23 10.10
CA ARG A 41 25.26 6.02 11.21
C ARG A 41 25.75 7.36 11.78
N GLU A 42 26.14 8.30 10.91
CA GLU A 42 26.55 9.65 11.31
C GLU A 42 25.40 10.41 11.99
N HIS A 43 24.19 10.33 11.43
CA HIS A 43 23.02 11.04 11.96
C HIS A 43 22.57 10.54 13.34
N LEU A 44 22.58 9.23 13.56
CA LEU A 44 22.07 8.63 14.80
C LEU A 44 23.18 8.39 15.83
N GLY A 45 24.43 8.22 15.41
CA GLY A 45 25.57 7.96 16.26
C GLY A 45 25.36 6.70 17.12
N SER A 46 25.69 6.80 18.41
CA SER A 46 25.54 5.70 19.37
C SER A 46 24.10 5.24 19.60
N ARG A 47 23.10 6.00 19.15
CA ARG A 47 21.68 5.62 19.22
C ARG A 47 21.33 4.49 18.25
N LEU A 48 22.06 4.37 17.13
CA LEU A 48 21.82 3.34 16.12
C LEU A 48 22.37 1.99 16.59
N SER A 49 21.48 1.02 16.75
CA SER A 49 21.84 -0.37 17.01
C SER A 49 22.20 -1.11 15.73
N ALA A 50 21.29 -1.05 14.77
CA ALA A 50 21.47 -1.61 13.44
C ALA A 50 20.63 -0.82 12.42
N LEU A 51 21.06 -0.81 11.17
CA LEU A 51 20.26 -0.38 10.02
C LEU A 51 19.93 -1.62 9.20
N LEU A 52 18.65 -1.87 9.01
CA LEU A 52 18.16 -3.01 8.25
C LEU A 52 17.62 -2.53 6.90
N LEU A 53 18.04 -3.17 5.81
CA LEU A 53 17.32 -3.14 4.55
C LEU A 53 16.18 -4.15 4.64
N VAL A 54 14.99 -3.77 4.20
CA VAL A 54 13.83 -4.67 4.14
C VAL A 54 13.22 -4.68 2.73
N GLY A 55 12.31 -5.62 2.49
CA GLY A 55 11.55 -5.64 1.24
C GLY A 55 12.26 -6.34 0.08
N GLY A 56 12.06 -5.84 -1.15
CA GLY A 56 12.46 -6.53 -2.37
C GLY A 56 13.96 -6.70 -2.52
N TYR A 57 14.75 -5.65 -2.28
CA TYR A 57 16.20 -5.73 -2.42
C TYR A 57 16.84 -6.68 -1.40
N ALA A 58 16.33 -6.71 -0.16
CA ALA A 58 16.81 -7.66 0.85
C ALA A 58 16.54 -9.13 0.49
N ARG A 59 15.54 -9.41 -0.37
CA ARG A 59 15.22 -10.76 -0.86
C ARG A 59 15.93 -11.14 -2.15
N GLY A 60 16.72 -10.24 -2.74
CA GLY A 60 17.23 -10.45 -4.10
C GLY A 60 16.18 -10.32 -5.19
N GLU A 61 15.13 -9.53 -4.96
CA GLU A 61 14.01 -9.34 -5.88
C GLU A 61 13.87 -7.87 -6.32
N GLY A 62 14.91 -7.08 -6.12
CA GLY A 62 15.00 -5.71 -6.57
C GLY A 62 14.69 -5.59 -8.06
N GLY A 63 13.82 -4.64 -8.40
CA GLY A 63 13.51 -4.31 -9.79
C GLY A 63 14.51 -3.29 -10.30
N VAL A 64 14.80 -3.36 -11.59
CA VAL A 64 15.76 -2.47 -12.26
C VAL A 64 15.15 -1.91 -13.54
N VAL A 65 15.59 -0.72 -13.93
CA VAL A 65 15.18 -0.07 -15.18
C VAL A 65 16.39 0.53 -15.88
N GLY A 66 16.28 0.70 -17.20
CA GLY A 66 17.30 1.31 -18.04
C GLY A 66 18.07 0.29 -18.85
N GLN A 67 19.14 0.73 -19.52
CA GLN A 67 19.97 -0.12 -20.35
C GLN A 67 21.44 0.25 -20.24
N GLY A 68 22.32 -0.75 -20.38
CA GLY A 68 23.76 -0.53 -20.47
C GLY A 68 24.35 0.14 -19.24
N ALA A 69 24.79 1.39 -19.36
CA ALA A 69 25.42 2.13 -18.27
C ALA A 69 24.41 2.78 -17.31
N ASP A 70 23.17 2.97 -17.76
CA ASP A 70 22.10 3.65 -17.02
C ASP A 70 21.20 2.68 -16.26
N LEU A 71 21.57 1.40 -16.19
CA LEU A 71 20.81 0.41 -15.44
C LEU A 71 20.85 0.73 -13.94
N GLY A 72 19.68 1.02 -13.39
CA GLY A 72 19.54 1.51 -12.02
C GLY A 72 18.40 0.83 -11.27
N PRO A 73 18.35 1.02 -9.95
CA PRO A 73 17.27 0.53 -9.11
C PRO A 73 15.94 1.22 -9.48
N TYR A 74 14.85 0.46 -9.49
CA TYR A 74 13.51 0.97 -9.81
C TYR A 74 12.61 1.14 -8.58
N ASN A 75 12.68 0.18 -7.67
CA ASN A 75 11.89 0.20 -6.44
C ASN A 75 12.61 1.02 -5.38
N ASP A 76 11.84 1.51 -4.42
CA ASP A 76 12.29 2.30 -3.27
C ASP A 76 13.21 1.48 -2.34
N TYR A 77 14.07 2.16 -1.59
CA TYR A 77 14.84 1.56 -0.49
C TYR A 77 14.09 1.69 0.83
N ASP A 78 13.45 0.60 1.25
CA ASP A 78 12.79 0.49 2.55
C ASP A 78 13.80 0.12 3.65
N LEU A 79 13.97 0.98 4.65
CA LEU A 79 14.99 0.84 5.68
C LEU A 79 14.43 1.00 7.10
N LEU A 80 14.85 0.12 8.00
CA LEU A 80 14.49 0.15 9.41
C LEU A 80 15.71 0.48 10.28
N ALA A 81 15.71 1.66 10.90
CA ALA A 81 16.74 2.07 11.84
C ALA A 81 16.40 1.57 13.26
N ILE A 82 17.06 0.51 13.70
CA ILE A 82 16.92 -0.04 15.05
C ILE A 82 17.63 0.90 16.04
N VAL A 83 16.88 1.46 16.98
CA VAL A 83 17.40 2.45 17.94
C VAL A 83 17.41 1.92 19.37
N ARG A 84 18.58 2.01 20.02
CA ARG A 84 18.82 1.52 21.40
C ARG A 84 18.03 2.30 22.44
N LYS A 85 18.08 3.62 22.33
CA LYS A 85 17.54 4.57 23.31
C LYS A 85 16.88 5.73 22.59
N GLY A 86 15.76 6.21 23.16
CA GLY A 86 15.03 7.37 22.67
C GLY A 86 13.60 7.05 22.23
N ARG A 87 12.81 8.11 22.06
CA ARG A 87 11.42 7.99 21.58
C ARG A 87 11.45 7.91 20.05
N THR A 88 11.18 6.74 19.48
CA THR A 88 11.14 6.53 18.01
C THR A 88 10.29 7.58 17.29
N LYS A 89 9.15 7.96 17.87
CA LYS A 89 8.30 9.02 17.34
C LYS A 89 9.00 10.37 17.15
N ALA A 90 9.94 10.72 18.03
CA ALA A 90 10.71 11.96 17.91
C ALA A 90 11.78 11.88 16.80
N LEU A 91 12.16 10.67 16.39
CA LEU A 91 13.12 10.44 15.30
C LEU A 91 12.45 10.34 13.93
N GLN A 92 11.13 10.18 13.86
CA GLN A 92 10.40 9.99 12.61
C GLN A 92 10.57 11.19 11.66
N GLY A 93 10.40 12.41 12.15
CA GLY A 93 10.61 13.62 11.35
C GLY A 93 12.06 13.79 10.87
N PRO A 94 13.06 13.74 11.78
CA PRO A 94 14.48 13.82 11.39
C PRO A 94 14.92 12.75 10.38
N LEU A 95 14.49 11.49 10.55
CA LEU A 95 14.82 10.42 9.62
C LEU A 95 14.08 10.54 8.28
N ALA A 96 12.81 10.98 8.27
CA ALA A 96 12.11 11.28 7.02
C ALA A 96 12.80 12.42 6.25
N ALA A 97 13.26 13.46 6.94
CA ALA A 97 14.01 14.54 6.31
C ALA A 97 15.39 14.08 5.78
N LEU A 98 16.05 13.15 6.47
CA LEU A 98 17.27 12.51 5.96
C LEU A 98 16.99 11.65 4.73
N GLY A 99 15.94 10.84 4.78
CA GLY A 99 15.48 10.00 3.67
C GLY A 99 15.22 10.83 2.42
N HIS A 100 14.44 11.92 2.55
CA HIS A 100 14.16 12.82 1.44
C HIS A 100 15.42 13.44 0.79
N ARG A 101 16.41 13.85 1.59
CA ARG A 101 17.70 14.32 1.05
C ARG A 101 18.41 13.21 0.28
N LEU A 102 18.52 12.03 0.88
CA LEU A 102 19.15 10.86 0.23
C LEU A 102 18.39 10.47 -1.05
N SER A 103 17.06 10.61 -1.08
CA SER A 103 16.29 10.33 -2.28
C SER A 103 16.67 11.25 -3.43
N SER A 104 16.84 12.55 -3.12
CA SER A 104 17.26 13.55 -4.10
C SER A 104 18.69 13.28 -4.57
N ASP A 105 19.61 12.97 -3.65
CA ASP A 105 21.02 12.76 -3.96
C ASP A 105 21.25 11.49 -4.80
N LEU A 106 20.46 10.44 -4.55
CA LEU A 106 20.61 9.13 -5.18
C LEU A 106 19.66 8.92 -6.38
N ALA A 107 18.72 9.84 -6.60
CA ALA A 107 17.65 9.76 -7.61
C ALA A 107 16.79 8.48 -7.51
N ILE A 108 16.51 8.05 -6.28
CA ILE A 108 15.67 6.90 -5.93
C ILE A 108 15.00 7.16 -4.57
N ASP A 109 13.76 6.75 -4.37
CA ASP A 109 13.10 6.96 -3.08
C ASP A 109 13.76 6.15 -1.95
N VAL A 110 14.04 6.81 -0.81
CA VAL A 110 14.65 6.26 0.40
C VAL A 110 13.74 6.48 1.60
N ASP A 111 13.17 5.39 2.12
CA ASP A 111 12.27 5.40 3.27
C ASP A 111 12.98 4.92 4.53
N LEU A 112 13.13 5.81 5.53
CA LEU A 112 13.84 5.56 6.79
C LEU A 112 12.92 5.55 8.00
N TRP A 113 12.69 4.39 8.60
CA TRP A 113 11.73 4.22 9.68
C TRP A 113 12.44 3.90 11.01
N PRO A 114 12.26 4.68 12.09
CA PRO A 114 12.84 4.34 13.39
C PRO A 114 12.06 3.23 14.08
N PHE A 115 12.77 2.22 14.59
CA PHE A 115 12.18 1.13 15.36
C PHE A 115 12.92 0.90 16.69
N ALA A 116 12.17 0.79 17.79
CA ALA A 116 12.76 0.64 19.11
C ALA A 116 13.29 -0.78 19.28
N GLU A 117 14.57 -0.91 19.63
CA GLU A 117 15.19 -2.21 19.84
C GLU A 117 14.49 -3.04 20.92
N ALA A 118 13.99 -2.38 21.96
CA ALA A 118 13.23 -3.01 23.05
C ALA A 118 11.94 -3.72 22.58
N ASN A 119 11.43 -3.38 21.38
CA ASN A 119 10.20 -3.96 20.84
C ASN A 119 10.44 -5.10 19.85
N LEU A 120 11.70 -5.44 19.53
CA LEU A 120 12.02 -6.47 18.52
C LEU A 120 11.45 -7.85 18.88
N SER A 121 11.42 -8.20 20.18
CA SER A 121 10.89 -9.49 20.63
C SER A 121 9.36 -9.55 20.73
N SER A 122 8.68 -8.43 20.44
CA SER A 122 7.22 -8.29 20.59
C SER A 122 6.57 -7.56 19.41
N VAL A 123 7.20 -7.64 18.23
CA VAL A 123 6.61 -7.08 17.02
C VAL A 123 5.27 -7.76 16.72
N PRO A 124 4.27 -7.02 16.21
CA PRO A 124 2.98 -7.62 15.88
C PRO A 124 3.09 -8.51 14.62
N PRO A 125 2.24 -9.55 14.48
CA PRO A 125 2.20 -10.42 13.29
C PRO A 125 1.48 -9.70 12.13
N THR A 126 2.11 -8.64 11.62
CA THR A 126 1.64 -7.90 10.44
C THR A 126 2.25 -8.48 9.18
N LEU A 127 1.70 -8.14 8.01
CA LEU A 127 2.27 -8.59 6.75
C LEU A 127 3.72 -8.12 6.55
N PHE A 128 4.05 -6.91 7.02
CA PHE A 128 5.43 -6.39 7.02
C PHE A 128 6.37 -7.30 7.82
N TRP A 129 5.99 -7.65 9.06
CA TRP A 129 6.82 -8.51 9.91
C TRP A 129 6.85 -9.97 9.45
N LEU A 130 5.81 -10.45 8.76
CA LEU A 130 5.86 -11.74 8.08
C LEU A 130 6.91 -11.74 6.96
N ASP A 131 6.92 -10.73 6.09
CA ASP A 131 7.93 -10.63 5.02
C ASP A 131 9.36 -10.58 5.61
N VAL A 132 9.56 -9.85 6.72
CA VAL A 132 10.84 -9.82 7.44
C VAL A 132 11.18 -11.21 8.00
N ALA A 133 10.25 -11.89 8.68
CA ALA A 133 10.46 -13.21 9.26
C ALA A 133 10.74 -14.29 8.22
N LEU A 134 10.23 -14.13 6.99
CA LEU A 134 10.46 -15.00 5.85
C LEU A 134 11.77 -14.70 5.10
N GLY A 135 12.64 -13.85 5.65
CA GLY A 135 13.96 -13.54 5.09
C GLY A 135 14.02 -12.27 4.25
N GLY A 136 12.99 -11.41 4.30
CA GLY A 136 12.98 -10.11 3.63
C GLY A 136 13.72 -9.02 4.40
N VAL A 137 14.90 -9.33 4.93
CA VAL A 137 15.70 -8.42 5.75
C VAL A 137 17.21 -8.70 5.62
N GLU A 138 18.00 -7.63 5.54
CA GLU A 138 19.47 -7.65 5.53
C GLU A 138 19.99 -6.58 6.52
N VAL A 139 21.03 -6.89 7.30
CA VAL A 139 21.70 -5.91 8.16
C VAL A 139 22.76 -5.19 7.34
N LEU A 140 22.59 -3.90 7.11
CA LEU A 140 23.57 -3.08 6.38
C LEU A 140 24.65 -2.51 7.29
N VAL A 141 24.28 -2.19 8.52
CA VAL A 141 25.13 -1.52 9.50
C VAL A 141 24.78 -2.01 10.89
N GLY A 142 25.78 -2.25 11.73
CA GLY A 142 25.60 -2.40 13.18
C GLY A 142 25.55 -3.85 13.63
N ASP A 143 24.78 -4.12 14.68
CA ASP A 143 24.72 -5.43 15.34
C ASP A 143 23.84 -6.42 14.57
N GLU A 144 24.44 -7.50 14.04
CA GLU A 144 23.71 -8.55 13.31
C GLU A 144 22.80 -9.40 14.21
N THR A 145 23.06 -9.43 15.52
CA THR A 145 22.30 -10.27 16.45
C THR A 145 20.87 -9.78 16.67
N VAL A 146 20.54 -8.55 16.24
CA VAL A 146 19.19 -7.98 16.31
C VAL A 146 18.15 -8.84 15.58
N LEU A 147 18.53 -9.51 14.50
CA LEU A 147 17.62 -10.37 13.74
C LEU A 147 17.21 -11.62 14.54
N GLY A 148 18.11 -12.14 15.38
CA GLY A 148 17.85 -13.28 16.25
C GLY A 148 16.80 -13.02 17.34
N ARG A 149 16.44 -11.74 17.56
CA ARG A 149 15.43 -11.32 18.54
C ARG A 149 14.03 -11.23 17.95
N LEU A 150 13.89 -11.27 16.62
CA LEU A 150 12.59 -11.22 15.98
C LEU A 150 11.83 -12.53 16.24
N PRO A 151 10.55 -12.46 16.60
CA PRO A 151 9.71 -13.65 16.67
C PRO A 151 9.58 -14.30 15.30
N ARG A 152 9.34 -15.62 15.31
CA ARG A 152 9.03 -16.37 14.09
C ARG A 152 7.53 -16.31 13.86
N PHE A 153 7.12 -15.95 12.64
CA PHE A 153 5.73 -15.99 12.20
C PHE A 153 5.60 -16.85 10.96
N GLY A 154 4.47 -17.55 10.85
CA GLY A 154 3.97 -18.11 9.61
C GLY A 154 2.78 -17.30 9.07
N PRO A 155 2.30 -17.61 7.85
CA PRO A 155 1.15 -16.92 7.26
C PRO A 155 -0.11 -16.97 8.14
N ARG A 156 -0.36 -18.08 8.86
CA ARG A 156 -1.49 -18.22 9.80
C ARG A 156 -1.50 -17.20 10.94
N ASP A 157 -0.34 -16.69 11.32
CA ASP A 157 -0.23 -15.75 12.45
C ASP A 157 -0.69 -14.36 12.04
N VAL A 158 -0.69 -14.04 10.75
CA VAL A 158 -1.09 -12.73 10.23
C VAL A 158 -2.61 -12.63 10.18
N PRO A 159 -3.24 -11.67 10.89
CA PRO A 159 -4.67 -11.48 10.82
C PRO A 159 -5.12 -11.14 9.40
N HIS A 160 -6.21 -11.74 8.93
CA HIS A 160 -6.79 -11.42 7.61
C HIS A 160 -7.14 -9.92 7.44
N ALA A 161 -7.31 -9.18 8.54
CA ALA A 161 -7.48 -7.74 8.50
C ALA A 161 -6.26 -7.00 7.89
N GLU A 162 -5.05 -7.56 7.96
CA GLU A 162 -3.86 -6.98 7.33
C GLU A 162 -3.91 -7.10 5.80
N ALA A 163 -4.39 -8.24 5.28
CA ALA A 163 -4.64 -8.39 3.84
C ALA A 163 -5.75 -7.43 3.36
N ALA A 164 -6.82 -7.27 4.14
CA ALA A 164 -7.87 -6.28 3.85
C ALA A 164 -7.32 -4.83 3.81
N ARG A 165 -6.43 -4.48 4.75
CA ARG A 165 -5.76 -3.16 4.75
C ARG A 165 -4.86 -2.98 3.53
N LEU A 166 -4.12 -4.02 3.16
CA LEU A 166 -3.31 -3.98 1.94
C LEU A 166 -4.20 -3.69 0.72
N LEU A 167 -5.29 -4.43 0.56
CA LEU A 167 -6.24 -4.23 -0.55
C LEU A 167 -6.87 -2.84 -0.55
N ALA A 168 -7.30 -2.34 0.62
CA ALA A 168 -7.81 -0.98 0.76
C ALA A 168 -6.78 0.08 0.36
N ASN A 169 -5.51 -0.09 0.76
CA ASN A 169 -4.43 0.80 0.35
C ASN A 169 -4.20 0.77 -1.17
N ARG A 170 -4.36 -0.39 -1.84
CA ARG A 170 -4.29 -0.45 -3.30
C ARG A 170 -5.49 0.20 -3.97
N ALA A 171 -6.69 0.08 -3.40
CA ALA A 171 -7.85 0.82 -3.86
C ALA A 171 -7.62 2.34 -3.79
N VAL A 172 -6.91 2.86 -2.77
CA VAL A 172 -6.57 4.29 -2.71
C VAL A 172 -5.72 4.71 -3.93
N GLY A 173 -4.69 3.93 -4.28
CA GLY A 173 -3.85 4.22 -5.44
C GLY A 173 -4.63 4.22 -6.76
N ILE A 174 -5.52 3.25 -6.96
CA ILE A 174 -6.41 3.20 -8.13
C ILE A 174 -7.38 4.40 -8.12
N ALA A 175 -8.02 4.67 -7.00
CA ALA A 175 -8.96 5.79 -6.86
C ALA A 175 -8.31 7.14 -7.19
N LEU A 176 -7.10 7.40 -6.70
CA LEU A 176 -6.34 8.59 -7.05
C LEU A 176 -6.02 8.62 -8.56
N SER A 177 -5.60 7.50 -9.13
CA SER A 177 -5.31 7.41 -10.58
C SER A 177 -6.54 7.64 -11.47
N ASN A 178 -7.73 7.25 -11.00
CA ASN A 178 -8.99 7.47 -11.72
C ASN A 178 -9.44 8.94 -11.67
N LEU A 179 -9.02 9.69 -10.65
CA LEU A 179 -9.38 11.10 -10.45
C LEU A 179 -8.34 12.07 -11.02
N GLU A 180 -7.13 11.58 -11.30
CA GLU A 180 -6.09 12.37 -11.95
C GLU A 180 -6.39 12.52 -13.45
N ARG A 181 -6.34 13.76 -13.94
CA ARG A 181 -6.62 14.10 -15.35
C ARG A 181 -5.40 14.01 -16.25
N GLU A 182 -4.22 14.11 -15.67
CA GLU A 182 -2.96 14.04 -16.41
C GLU A 182 -2.55 12.59 -16.61
N ASP A 183 -2.31 12.25 -17.87
CA ASP A 183 -1.90 10.92 -18.25
C ASP A 183 -0.48 10.64 -17.76
N ARG A 184 -0.36 9.70 -16.83
CA ARG A 184 0.91 9.10 -16.43
C ARG A 184 0.78 7.60 -16.59
N ASP A 185 0.69 7.15 -17.83
CA ASP A 185 0.61 5.75 -18.26
C ASP A 185 1.30 4.76 -17.30
N LEU A 186 2.60 4.97 -17.05
CA LEU A 186 3.40 4.10 -16.17
C LEU A 186 2.95 4.09 -14.71
N ARG A 187 2.42 5.20 -14.20
CA ARG A 187 1.88 5.27 -12.83
C ARG A 187 0.59 4.46 -12.72
N ARG A 188 -0.31 4.57 -13.71
CA ARG A 188 -1.55 3.79 -13.79
C ARG A 188 -1.23 2.29 -13.88
N ALA A 189 -0.28 1.91 -14.74
CA ALA A 189 0.25 0.55 -14.83
C ALA A 189 0.80 0.06 -13.47
N ARG A 190 1.67 0.85 -12.84
CA ARG A 190 2.26 0.55 -11.53
C ARG A 190 1.19 0.31 -10.45
N HIS A 191 0.15 1.14 -10.37
CA HIS A 191 -0.93 0.95 -9.40
C HIS A 191 -1.76 -0.30 -9.70
N GLY A 192 -2.08 -0.56 -10.98
CA GLY A 192 -2.76 -1.78 -11.41
C GLY A 192 -2.00 -3.04 -11.00
N HIS A 193 -0.71 -3.13 -11.33
CA HIS A 193 0.12 -4.28 -10.96
C HIS A 193 0.29 -4.43 -9.44
N LYS A 194 0.52 -3.34 -8.69
CA LYS A 194 0.57 -3.39 -7.22
C LYS A 194 -0.76 -3.90 -6.63
N ALA A 195 -1.89 -3.57 -7.24
CA ALA A 195 -3.20 -4.04 -6.82
C ALA A 195 -3.42 -5.53 -7.12
N VAL A 196 -3.00 -5.99 -8.30
CA VAL A 196 -3.05 -7.42 -8.66
C VAL A 196 -2.20 -8.26 -7.71
N LEU A 197 -0.96 -7.82 -7.42
CA LEU A 197 -0.10 -8.50 -6.44
C LEU A 197 -0.78 -8.58 -5.07
N ALA A 198 -1.38 -7.49 -4.59
CA ALA A 198 -2.11 -7.52 -3.33
C ALA A 198 -3.31 -8.48 -3.33
N CYS A 199 -4.04 -8.59 -4.44
CA CYS A 199 -5.12 -9.56 -4.59
C CYS A 199 -4.62 -10.99 -4.47
N GLY A 200 -3.56 -11.34 -5.19
CA GLY A 200 -2.97 -12.68 -5.09
C GLY A 200 -2.41 -12.97 -3.70
N ASP A 201 -1.67 -12.02 -3.12
CA ASP A 201 -1.11 -12.12 -1.77
C ASP A 201 -2.20 -12.34 -0.71
N ALA A 202 -3.33 -11.62 -0.81
CA ALA A 202 -4.47 -11.81 0.08
C ALA A 202 -5.08 -13.22 -0.04
N ARG A 203 -5.15 -13.79 -1.25
CA ARG A 203 -5.63 -15.16 -1.47
C ARG A 203 -4.65 -16.20 -0.93
N LEU A 204 -3.35 -16.00 -1.14
CA LEU A 204 -2.31 -16.88 -0.60
C LEU A 204 -2.27 -16.85 0.93
N LEU A 205 -2.38 -15.68 1.55
CA LEU A 205 -2.48 -15.54 3.01
C LEU A 205 -3.73 -16.27 3.55
N ALA A 206 -4.88 -16.09 2.91
CA ALA A 206 -6.12 -16.76 3.32
C ALA A 206 -6.04 -18.30 3.20
N ALA A 207 -5.22 -18.80 2.28
CA ALA A 207 -5.01 -20.23 2.06
C ALA A 207 -3.80 -20.80 2.83
N ASP A 208 -3.13 -20.00 3.68
CA ASP A 208 -1.88 -20.38 4.36
C ASP A 208 -0.78 -20.88 3.39
N ARG A 209 -0.68 -20.19 2.25
CA ARG A 209 0.21 -20.53 1.13
C ARG A 209 1.08 -19.35 0.70
N TYR A 210 1.24 -18.37 1.57
CA TYR A 210 2.05 -17.19 1.32
C TYR A 210 3.55 -17.52 1.40
N GLY A 211 4.25 -17.37 0.27
CA GLY A 211 5.67 -17.71 0.13
C GLY A 211 6.63 -16.56 0.50
N PRO A 212 7.92 -16.87 0.73
CA PRO A 212 8.93 -15.88 1.11
C PRO A 212 9.27 -14.90 -0.02
N THR A 213 9.20 -15.36 -1.27
CA THR A 213 9.57 -14.61 -2.48
C THR A 213 8.36 -14.43 -3.40
N VAL A 214 8.34 -13.36 -4.18
CA VAL A 214 7.36 -13.14 -5.25
C VAL A 214 7.40 -14.32 -6.23
N ALA A 215 8.58 -14.83 -6.58
CA ALA A 215 8.71 -16.00 -7.45
C ALA A 215 8.00 -17.24 -6.87
N ALA A 216 8.18 -17.53 -5.58
CA ALA A 216 7.47 -18.62 -4.91
C ALA A 216 5.95 -18.40 -4.90
N ARG A 217 5.50 -17.16 -4.71
CA ARG A 217 4.07 -16.79 -4.74
C ARG A 217 3.46 -16.96 -6.13
N VAL A 218 4.19 -16.62 -7.20
CA VAL A 218 3.75 -16.87 -8.59
C VAL A 218 3.52 -18.36 -8.83
N VAL A 219 4.45 -19.21 -8.41
CA VAL A 219 4.30 -20.67 -8.51
C VAL A 219 3.04 -21.13 -7.78
N GLU A 220 2.82 -20.64 -6.57
CA GLU A 220 1.72 -21.08 -5.73
C GLU A 220 0.36 -20.58 -6.21
N ILE A 221 0.26 -19.36 -6.73
CA ILE A 221 -0.95 -18.86 -7.38
C ILE A 221 -1.25 -19.65 -8.66
N THR A 222 -0.22 -19.95 -9.45
CA THR A 222 -0.39 -20.74 -10.69
C THR A 222 -0.92 -22.13 -10.38
N ARG A 223 -0.42 -22.79 -9.34
CA ARG A 223 -0.95 -24.09 -8.87
C ARG A 223 -2.41 -24.02 -8.46
N GLN A 224 -2.86 -22.87 -7.96
CA GLN A 224 -4.23 -22.65 -7.51
C GLN A 224 -5.13 -21.99 -8.57
N ARG A 225 -4.73 -21.91 -9.84
CA ARG A 225 -5.53 -21.30 -10.92
C ARG A 225 -6.93 -21.92 -11.08
N GLY A 226 -7.09 -23.20 -10.71
CA GLY A 226 -8.39 -23.88 -10.73
C GLY A 226 -9.31 -23.54 -9.54
N ALA A 227 -8.81 -22.86 -8.51
CA ALA A 227 -9.62 -22.47 -7.35
C ALA A 227 -10.53 -21.28 -7.73
N PRO A 228 -11.84 -21.31 -7.39
CA PRO A 228 -12.78 -20.23 -7.74
C PRO A 228 -12.36 -18.84 -7.25
N ALA A 229 -11.63 -18.77 -6.13
CA ALA A 229 -11.16 -17.51 -5.55
C ALA A 229 -9.95 -16.88 -6.28
N ILE A 230 -9.27 -17.65 -7.14
CA ILE A 230 -8.11 -17.22 -7.91
C ILE A 230 -8.46 -17.19 -9.40
N GLY A 231 -8.80 -18.34 -9.99
CA GLY A 231 -9.08 -18.43 -11.42
C GLY A 231 -7.86 -18.19 -12.30
N ASP A 232 -7.98 -18.51 -13.59
CA ASP A 232 -6.89 -18.31 -14.57
C ASP A 232 -6.56 -16.82 -14.76
N GLU A 233 -7.56 -15.95 -14.72
CA GLU A 233 -7.38 -14.51 -14.96
C GLU A 233 -6.49 -13.86 -13.91
N LEU A 234 -6.73 -14.11 -12.61
CA LEU A 234 -5.88 -13.57 -11.55
C LEU A 234 -4.49 -14.20 -11.58
N ALA A 235 -4.39 -15.50 -11.86
CA ALA A 235 -3.10 -16.17 -11.92
C ALA A 235 -2.20 -15.61 -13.03
N PHE A 236 -2.75 -15.41 -14.22
CA PHE A 236 -2.04 -14.77 -15.32
C PHE A 236 -1.64 -13.33 -14.99
N ALA A 237 -2.59 -12.52 -14.51
CA ALA A 237 -2.32 -11.13 -14.16
C ALA A 237 -1.28 -10.99 -13.04
N TYR A 238 -1.25 -11.93 -12.09
CA TYR A 238 -0.26 -11.94 -11.01
C TYR A 238 1.14 -12.24 -11.52
N ALA A 239 1.29 -13.20 -12.44
CA ALA A 239 2.57 -13.49 -13.08
C ALA A 239 3.07 -12.28 -13.90
N ASP A 240 2.17 -11.64 -14.67
CA ASP A 240 2.47 -10.41 -15.41
C ASP A 240 2.89 -9.26 -14.47
N ALA A 241 2.19 -9.07 -13.35
CA ALA A 241 2.54 -8.07 -12.35
C ALA A 241 3.87 -8.36 -11.64
N ALA A 242 4.22 -9.62 -11.43
CA ALA A 242 5.52 -10.01 -10.90
C ALA A 242 6.64 -9.69 -11.90
N ALA A 243 6.43 -9.91 -13.20
CA ALA A 243 7.38 -9.52 -14.25
C ALA A 243 7.52 -7.99 -14.37
N PHE A 244 6.41 -7.25 -14.34
CA PHE A 244 6.44 -5.78 -14.32
C PHE A 244 7.26 -5.25 -13.14
N ARG A 245 7.13 -5.86 -11.95
CA ARG A 245 7.86 -5.44 -10.76
C ARG A 245 9.39 -5.52 -10.92
N THR A 246 9.88 -6.47 -11.72
CA THR A 246 11.31 -6.69 -11.89
C THR A 246 11.89 -5.87 -13.04
N ARG A 247 11.18 -5.77 -14.16
CA ARG A 247 11.59 -5.04 -15.38
C ARG A 247 10.42 -4.25 -15.98
N PRO A 248 10.00 -3.15 -15.33
CA PRO A 248 8.87 -2.35 -15.81
C PRO A 248 9.18 -1.60 -17.10
N ASP A 249 10.45 -1.32 -17.37
CA ASP A 249 10.94 -0.74 -18.62
C ASP A 249 10.77 -1.65 -19.84
N HIS A 250 10.61 -2.96 -19.60
CA HIS A 250 10.38 -3.95 -20.66
C HIS A 250 8.90 -4.31 -20.81
N TRP A 251 8.04 -3.77 -19.97
CA TRP A 251 6.64 -4.15 -19.95
C TRP A 251 5.82 -3.32 -20.93
N ALA A 252 4.92 -4.01 -21.62
CA ALA A 252 3.85 -3.41 -22.39
C ALA A 252 2.55 -4.18 -22.09
N PRO A 253 1.37 -3.55 -22.25
CA PRO A 253 0.11 -4.24 -22.06
C PRO A 253 0.04 -5.52 -22.95
N PRO A 254 -0.35 -6.67 -22.40
CA PRO A 254 -0.37 -7.93 -23.14
C PRO A 254 -1.44 -7.93 -24.25
N GLY A 255 -1.13 -8.57 -25.38
CA GLY A 255 -2.09 -8.88 -26.44
C GLY A 255 -2.57 -7.67 -27.25
N ASP A 256 -1.64 -6.79 -27.64
CA ASP A 256 -1.88 -5.58 -28.46
C ASP A 256 -2.94 -4.62 -27.90
N GLN A 257 -3.25 -4.73 -26.61
CA GLN A 257 -4.16 -3.82 -25.93
C GLN A 257 -3.49 -2.45 -25.75
N ASP A 258 -4.26 -1.37 -25.90
CA ASP A 258 -3.84 -0.09 -25.34
C ASP A 258 -3.90 -0.12 -23.80
N LEU A 259 -3.24 0.85 -23.17
CA LEU A 259 -3.16 0.88 -21.71
C LEU A 259 -4.53 1.10 -21.05
N ASP A 260 -5.45 1.83 -21.69
CA ASP A 260 -6.77 2.10 -21.14
C ASP A 260 -7.65 0.86 -21.10
N ALA A 261 -7.64 0.08 -22.18
CA ALA A 261 -8.31 -1.21 -22.27
C ALA A 261 -7.75 -2.18 -21.24
N TRP A 262 -6.42 -2.27 -21.14
CA TRP A 262 -5.76 -3.07 -20.10
C TRP A 262 -6.16 -2.58 -18.69
N SER A 263 -6.14 -1.27 -18.45
CA SER A 263 -6.42 -0.70 -17.13
C SER A 263 -7.86 -0.97 -16.70
N ARG A 264 -8.85 -0.75 -17.58
CA ARG A 264 -10.26 -1.08 -17.31
C ARG A 264 -10.43 -2.56 -16.96
N ARG A 265 -9.78 -3.46 -17.71
CA ARG A 265 -9.81 -4.90 -17.42
C ARG A 265 -9.20 -5.22 -16.05
N ILE A 266 -8.01 -4.70 -15.75
CA ILE A 266 -7.32 -4.95 -14.47
C ILE A 266 -8.10 -4.37 -13.29
N ILE A 267 -8.67 -3.18 -13.41
CA ILE A 267 -9.54 -2.59 -12.38
C ILE A 267 -10.76 -3.49 -12.14
N GLY A 268 -11.37 -4.00 -13.20
CA GLY A 268 -12.48 -4.96 -13.10
C GLY A 268 -12.08 -6.26 -12.37
N LEU A 269 -10.93 -6.85 -12.73
CA LEU A 269 -10.38 -8.04 -12.08
C LEU A 269 -10.09 -7.81 -10.59
N VAL A 270 -9.34 -6.75 -10.28
CA VAL A 270 -8.98 -6.37 -8.91
C VAL A 270 -10.23 -6.08 -8.09
N GLY A 271 -11.20 -5.35 -8.64
CA GLY A 271 -12.46 -5.05 -7.98
C GLY A 271 -13.24 -6.31 -7.63
N ARG A 272 -13.41 -7.25 -8.57
CA ARG A 272 -14.05 -8.55 -8.30
C ARG A 272 -13.30 -9.34 -7.22
N SER A 273 -11.97 -9.41 -7.31
CA SER A 273 -11.15 -10.17 -6.36
C SER A 273 -11.19 -9.57 -4.95
N HIS A 274 -11.02 -8.25 -4.82
CA HIS A 274 -11.08 -7.53 -3.56
C HIS A 274 -12.47 -7.64 -2.91
N LEU A 275 -13.54 -7.35 -3.65
CA LEU A 275 -14.90 -7.43 -3.11
C LEU A 275 -15.28 -8.85 -2.70
N SER A 276 -14.93 -9.86 -3.50
CA SER A 276 -15.13 -11.27 -3.15
C SER A 276 -14.38 -11.67 -1.87
N TYR A 277 -13.14 -11.20 -1.71
CA TYR A 277 -12.34 -11.43 -0.51
C TYR A 277 -13.04 -10.87 0.75
N GLU A 278 -13.50 -9.63 0.66
CA GLU A 278 -14.17 -8.95 1.77
C GLU A 278 -15.56 -9.53 2.07
N THR A 279 -16.30 -9.96 1.04
CA THR A 279 -17.56 -10.70 1.20
C THR A 279 -17.33 -11.97 2.00
N HIS A 280 -16.29 -12.74 1.68
CA HIS A 280 -15.97 -13.96 2.42
C HIS A 280 -15.52 -13.66 3.86
N ARG A 281 -14.69 -12.63 4.05
CA ARG A 281 -14.06 -12.31 5.34
C ARG A 281 -15.03 -11.69 6.35
N VAL A 282 -15.86 -10.73 5.91
CA VAL A 282 -16.70 -9.91 6.80
C VAL A 282 -18.15 -9.75 6.30
N GLY A 283 -18.55 -10.47 5.25
CA GLY A 283 -19.93 -10.45 4.77
C GLY A 283 -20.33 -9.12 4.11
N THR A 284 -19.39 -8.36 3.57
CA THR A 284 -19.72 -7.15 2.80
C THR A 284 -20.46 -7.52 1.51
N PRO A 285 -21.38 -6.69 1.01
CA PRO A 285 -21.93 -6.87 -0.32
C PRO A 285 -20.83 -6.84 -1.39
N ALA A 286 -20.94 -7.67 -2.43
CA ALA A 286 -19.96 -7.81 -3.49
C ALA A 286 -20.05 -6.70 -4.57
N SER A 287 -20.47 -5.49 -4.19
CA SER A 287 -20.56 -4.32 -5.07
C SER A 287 -19.82 -3.13 -4.46
N PRO A 288 -19.23 -2.22 -5.25
CA PRO A 288 -18.52 -1.06 -4.72
C PRO A 288 -19.40 -0.19 -3.81
N ALA A 289 -20.64 0.09 -4.25
CA ALA A 289 -21.60 0.86 -3.47
C ALA A 289 -22.05 0.13 -2.19
N GLY A 290 -22.25 -1.19 -2.26
CA GLY A 290 -22.64 -1.99 -1.10
C GLY A 290 -21.51 -2.10 -0.06
N TYR A 291 -20.27 -2.28 -0.52
CA TYR A 291 -19.08 -2.21 0.33
C TYR A 291 -18.93 -0.85 1.01
N ALA A 292 -19.05 0.24 0.24
CA ALA A 292 -18.92 1.59 0.76
C ALA A 292 -20.00 1.94 1.80
N ASN A 293 -21.19 1.37 1.68
CA ASN A 293 -22.28 1.53 2.64
C ASN A 293 -22.29 0.50 3.79
N HIS A 294 -21.37 -0.46 3.79
CA HIS A 294 -21.31 -1.48 4.83
C HIS A 294 -21.05 -0.83 6.19
N ARG A 295 -21.92 -1.10 7.17
CA ARG A 295 -21.87 -0.49 8.52
C ARG A 295 -20.98 -1.24 9.52
N GLY A 296 -20.59 -2.48 9.22
CA GLY A 296 -19.73 -3.27 10.09
C GLY A 296 -18.27 -2.80 10.10
N ALA A 297 -17.53 -3.18 11.13
CA ALA A 297 -16.10 -2.92 11.22
C ALA A 297 -15.35 -3.72 10.14
N LEU A 298 -14.56 -3.04 9.31
CA LEU A 298 -13.77 -3.70 8.27
C LEU A 298 -12.52 -4.33 8.86
N PHE A 299 -11.82 -3.65 9.76
CA PHE A 299 -10.49 -4.08 10.21
C PHE A 299 -10.50 -4.67 11.62
N ARG A 300 -11.56 -5.41 11.98
CA ARG A 300 -11.66 -6.11 13.26
C ARG A 300 -10.44 -7.03 13.44
N GLY A 301 -9.73 -6.89 14.55
CA GLY A 301 -8.52 -7.66 14.86
C GLY A 301 -7.19 -7.00 14.46
N ALA A 302 -7.22 -5.88 13.72
CA ALA A 302 -6.00 -5.12 13.46
C ALA A 302 -5.49 -4.42 14.74
N PRO A 303 -4.18 -4.54 15.10
CA PRO A 303 -3.65 -4.08 16.40
C PRO A 303 -3.84 -2.59 16.69
N ASP A 304 -3.89 -1.76 15.65
CA ASP A 304 -3.94 -0.30 15.74
C ASP A 304 -5.36 0.29 15.68
N VAL A 305 -6.35 -0.50 15.25
CA VAL A 305 -7.75 -0.05 15.13
C VAL A 305 -8.50 -0.11 16.47
N ALA A 306 -7.95 -0.80 17.48
CA ALA A 306 -8.53 -0.92 18.82
C ALA A 306 -8.66 0.41 19.60
N ARG A 307 -8.06 1.51 19.14
CA ARG A 307 -8.09 2.85 19.80
C ARG A 307 -9.08 3.85 19.18
N GLY A 308 -10.06 3.34 18.44
CA GLY A 308 -11.00 4.05 17.55
C GLY A 308 -11.51 5.44 17.94
N PRO A 309 -12.21 5.63 19.08
CA PRO A 309 -12.93 6.89 19.33
C PRO A 309 -12.02 8.08 19.61
N LEU A 310 -10.88 7.85 20.29
CA LEU A 310 -9.95 8.92 20.65
C LEU A 310 -9.14 9.45 19.45
N ALA A 311 -8.82 8.55 18.50
CA ALA A 311 -8.14 8.91 17.26
C ALA A 311 -9.06 9.73 16.33
N ALA A 312 -10.32 9.32 16.21
CA ALA A 312 -11.33 10.04 15.43
C ALA A 312 -11.62 11.44 16.00
N PHE A 313 -11.75 11.56 17.33
CA PHE A 313 -11.94 12.87 17.99
C PHE A 313 -10.74 13.82 17.75
N ARG A 314 -9.50 13.32 17.81
CA ARG A 314 -8.30 14.12 17.53
C ARG A 314 -8.17 14.54 16.07
N ALA A 315 -8.63 13.72 15.13
CA ALA A 315 -8.67 14.08 13.72
C ALA A 315 -9.69 15.20 13.47
N TRP A 316 -10.87 15.09 14.09
CA TRP A 316 -11.90 16.12 14.06
C TRP A 316 -11.44 17.44 14.68
N SER A 317 -10.85 17.42 15.89
CA SER A 317 -10.44 18.64 16.60
C SER A 317 -9.34 19.43 15.87
N ARG A 318 -8.72 18.84 14.83
CA ARG A 318 -7.74 19.48 13.95
C ARG A 318 -8.33 19.94 12.62
N GLY A 319 -9.66 19.88 12.46
CA GLY A 319 -10.36 20.24 11.23
C GLY A 319 -10.09 19.30 10.05
N ARG A 320 -9.56 18.09 10.30
CA ARG A 320 -9.09 17.19 9.23
C ARG A 320 -10.12 16.15 8.77
N ALA A 321 -11.27 16.06 9.44
CA ALA A 321 -12.35 15.14 9.06
C ALA A 321 -13.74 15.66 9.53
N PRO A 322 -14.80 15.48 8.71
CA PRO A 322 -16.16 15.90 9.06
C PRO A 322 -16.79 15.03 10.17
N ILE A 323 -17.65 15.65 11.00
CA ILE A 323 -18.38 15.04 12.14
C ILE A 323 -19.53 14.12 11.69
N SER A 324 -19.87 14.09 10.40
CA SER A 324 -20.96 13.26 9.89
C SER A 324 -20.64 12.85 8.46
N PRO A 325 -20.97 11.62 8.03
CA PRO A 325 -21.53 10.52 8.83
C PRO A 325 -20.42 9.72 9.53
N TRP A 326 -20.45 9.65 10.87
CA TRP A 326 -19.51 8.83 11.64
C TRP A 326 -19.85 7.35 11.51
N VAL A 327 -19.07 6.65 10.67
CA VAL A 327 -18.94 5.20 10.74
C VAL A 327 -17.45 4.88 10.83
N GLY A 328 -16.99 4.58 12.05
CA GLY A 328 -15.73 3.90 12.28
C GLY A 328 -14.45 4.75 12.27
N HIS A 329 -13.32 4.05 12.27
CA HIS A 329 -11.98 4.62 12.27
C HIS A 329 -11.67 5.35 10.95
N PRO A 330 -10.86 6.44 10.90
CA PRO A 330 -10.54 7.16 9.66
C PRO A 330 -10.07 6.26 8.50
N ARG A 331 -9.28 5.22 8.80
CA ARG A 331 -8.86 4.19 7.83
C ARG A 331 -10.02 3.40 7.22
N GLU A 332 -11.05 3.08 8.00
CA GLU A 332 -12.22 2.35 7.50
C GLU A 332 -13.08 3.23 6.59
N ARG A 333 -13.18 4.53 6.90
CA ARG A 333 -13.79 5.51 6.00
C ARG A 333 -12.99 5.64 4.72
N LEU A 334 -11.66 5.77 4.81
CA LEU A 334 -10.77 5.81 3.65
C LEU A 334 -10.96 4.59 2.77
N ALA A 335 -10.97 3.38 3.35
CA ALA A 335 -11.18 2.14 2.60
C ALA A 335 -12.50 2.14 1.81
N ARG A 336 -13.61 2.60 2.43
CA ARG A 336 -14.92 2.70 1.77
C ARG A 336 -14.91 3.68 0.61
N VAL A 337 -14.38 4.88 0.83
CA VAL A 337 -14.26 5.92 -0.19
C VAL A 337 -13.38 5.42 -1.34
N ALA A 338 -12.24 4.82 -1.01
CA ALA A 338 -11.31 4.28 -1.98
C ALA A 338 -11.94 3.17 -2.83
N VAL A 339 -12.65 2.22 -2.23
CA VAL A 339 -13.33 1.15 -2.99
C VAL A 339 -14.42 1.70 -3.91
N ALA A 340 -15.20 2.69 -3.44
CA ALA A 340 -16.21 3.36 -4.26
C ALA A 340 -15.57 4.02 -5.49
N LEU A 341 -14.50 4.80 -5.30
CA LEU A 341 -13.83 5.54 -6.37
C LEU A 341 -12.90 4.66 -7.22
N ALA A 342 -12.36 3.57 -6.68
CA ALA A 342 -11.49 2.67 -7.44
C ALA A 342 -12.30 1.84 -8.45
N TYR A 343 -13.43 1.27 -8.01
CA TYR A 343 -14.14 0.23 -8.77
C TYR A 343 -15.50 0.69 -9.31
N GLY A 344 -15.95 1.89 -8.94
CA GLY A 344 -17.25 2.42 -9.38
C GLY A 344 -17.24 3.92 -9.68
N HIS A 345 -16.09 4.51 -10.03
CA HIS A 345 -16.00 5.95 -10.34
C HIS A 345 -16.88 6.38 -11.51
N GLU A 346 -17.17 5.49 -12.46
CA GLU A 346 -18.04 5.80 -13.60
C GLU A 346 -19.53 5.87 -13.20
N HIS A 347 -19.90 5.28 -12.05
CA HIS A 347 -21.30 5.20 -11.63
C HIS A 347 -21.68 6.39 -10.72
N PRO A 348 -22.62 7.27 -11.11
CA PRO A 348 -22.97 8.46 -10.35
C PRO A 348 -23.36 8.18 -8.90
N GLY A 349 -24.12 7.11 -8.64
CA GLY A 349 -24.51 6.72 -7.28
C GLY A 349 -23.32 6.35 -6.38
N THR A 350 -22.26 5.77 -6.93
CA THR A 350 -21.06 5.40 -6.17
C THR A 350 -20.22 6.64 -5.86
N ARG A 351 -20.10 7.56 -6.83
CA ARG A 351 -19.48 8.88 -6.61
C ARG A 351 -20.21 9.68 -5.53
N ALA A 352 -21.54 9.67 -5.54
CA ALA A 352 -22.37 10.31 -4.52
C ALA A 352 -22.07 9.76 -3.10
N ILE A 353 -21.94 8.44 -2.97
CA ILE A 353 -21.58 7.79 -1.71
C ILE A 353 -20.19 8.26 -1.25
N ALA A 354 -19.21 8.29 -2.15
CA ALA A 354 -17.85 8.75 -1.85
C ALA A 354 -17.85 10.23 -1.40
N ALA A 355 -18.52 11.11 -2.15
CA ALA A 355 -18.66 12.53 -1.80
C ALA A 355 -19.28 12.72 -0.42
N ARG A 356 -20.36 11.99 -0.11
CA ARG A 356 -20.99 12.01 1.23
C ARG A 356 -20.03 11.55 2.32
N LEU A 357 -19.29 10.47 2.11
CA LEU A 357 -18.31 9.95 3.08
C LEU A 357 -17.13 10.90 3.28
N LEU A 358 -16.78 11.69 2.27
CA LEU A 358 -15.78 12.75 2.32
C LEU A 358 -16.31 14.07 2.93
N GLY A 359 -17.63 14.17 3.17
CA GLY A 359 -18.29 15.40 3.64
C GLY A 359 -18.35 16.52 2.59
N LEU A 360 -18.36 16.15 1.31
CA LEU A 360 -18.50 17.08 0.19
C LEU A 360 -19.94 17.26 -0.29
N ALA A 361 -20.85 16.35 0.08
CA ALA A 361 -22.26 16.51 -0.19
C ALA A 361 -22.88 17.40 0.90
N GLU A 362 -23.53 18.50 0.51
CA GLU A 362 -24.31 19.33 1.42
C GLU A 362 -25.40 18.49 2.09
N HIS A 363 -25.71 18.81 3.34
CA HIS A 363 -26.76 18.16 4.10
C HIS A 363 -28.11 18.56 3.47
N ASP A 364 -28.54 17.83 2.43
CA ASP A 364 -29.85 18.01 1.78
C ASP A 364 -31.04 17.94 2.78
N GLY A 365 -30.79 17.46 4.01
CA GLY A 365 -31.77 17.40 5.09
C GLY A 365 -32.24 18.76 5.63
N GLN A 366 -31.55 19.88 5.36
CA GLN A 366 -31.94 21.18 5.95
C GLN A 366 -32.86 22.02 5.05
N HIS A 367 -33.01 21.65 3.78
CA HIS A 367 -33.98 22.29 2.87
C HIS A 367 -35.30 21.51 2.75
N ALA A 368 -35.35 20.24 3.16
CA ALA A 368 -36.60 19.49 3.21
C ALA A 368 -37.51 19.91 4.38
N GLU A 369 -36.96 20.31 5.53
CA GLU A 369 -37.75 20.85 6.65
C GLU A 369 -38.27 22.27 6.36
N ASN A 370 -37.52 23.11 5.65
CA ASN A 370 -38.01 24.44 5.23
C ASN A 370 -39.02 24.39 4.08
N ALA A 371 -39.19 23.25 3.41
CA ALA A 371 -40.19 23.06 2.36
C ALA A 371 -41.57 22.65 2.92
N GLU A 372 -41.66 22.17 4.16
CA GLU A 372 -42.96 21.97 4.83
C GLU A 372 -43.58 23.29 5.33
N ASP A 373 -42.78 24.34 5.51
CA ASP A 373 -43.25 25.71 5.81
C ASP A 373 -43.62 26.52 4.55
N ALA A 374 -43.34 26.00 3.35
CA ALA A 374 -43.72 26.61 2.07
C ALA A 374 -44.96 25.91 1.47
N LYS A 375 -46.08 25.93 2.20
CA LYS A 375 -47.33 25.26 1.80
C LYS A 375 -48.23 26.05 0.84
N ASP A 376 -47.71 27.06 0.15
CA ASP A 376 -48.46 27.86 -0.82
C ASP A 376 -47.68 28.09 -2.13
N ALA A 377 -47.60 27.05 -2.98
CA ALA A 377 -47.37 27.23 -4.43
C ALA A 377 -47.81 25.98 -5.20
N LYS A 378 -48.86 26.12 -6.01
CA LYS A 378 -49.51 25.06 -6.79
C LYS A 378 -48.74 24.66 -8.07
N ASP A 379 -47.54 25.21 -8.28
CA ASP A 379 -46.82 25.11 -9.57
C ASP A 379 -45.55 24.23 -9.52
N ALA A 380 -45.29 23.51 -8.43
CA ALA A 380 -44.07 22.70 -8.25
C ALA A 380 -44.20 21.22 -8.69
N LYS A 381 -45.16 20.88 -9.57
CA LYS A 381 -45.38 19.48 -10.00
C LYS A 381 -44.56 19.09 -11.23
N ASP A 382 -44.08 20.04 -12.03
CA ASP A 382 -43.39 19.74 -13.30
C ASP A 382 -41.85 19.76 -13.20
N ALA A 383 -41.27 20.04 -12.02
CA ALA A 383 -39.82 20.11 -11.81
C ALA A 383 -39.23 18.88 -11.06
N LYS A 384 -40.04 17.88 -10.71
CA LYS A 384 -39.61 16.73 -9.89
C LYS A 384 -39.05 15.53 -10.66
N ASP A 385 -39.13 15.55 -12.00
CA ASP A 385 -38.78 14.41 -12.85
C ASP A 385 -37.51 14.61 -13.71
N ALA A 386 -36.66 15.59 -13.40
CA ALA A 386 -35.33 15.67 -13.98
C ALA A 386 -34.32 14.91 -13.11
N PRO A 387 -33.78 13.74 -13.55
CA PRO A 387 -32.77 13.00 -12.82
C PRO A 387 -31.39 13.66 -13.00
N GLY A 388 -31.26 14.88 -12.49
CA GLY A 388 -30.00 15.61 -12.34
C GLY A 388 -29.67 15.76 -10.86
N SER A 389 -29.49 14.64 -10.16
CA SER A 389 -29.09 14.62 -8.74
C SER A 389 -27.85 15.49 -8.53
N ILE A 390 -27.91 16.39 -7.55
CA ILE A 390 -26.84 17.33 -7.13
C ILE A 390 -25.50 16.60 -6.87
N ALA A 391 -25.52 15.30 -6.56
CA ALA A 391 -24.32 14.50 -6.42
C ALA A 391 -23.49 14.37 -7.71
N SER A 392 -24.05 14.70 -8.88
CA SER A 392 -23.32 14.82 -10.15
C SER A 392 -22.42 16.07 -10.24
N ARG A 393 -22.49 17.00 -9.28
CA ARG A 393 -21.76 18.28 -9.33
C ARG A 393 -20.40 18.29 -8.62
N VAL A 394 -20.03 17.23 -7.90
CA VAL A 394 -18.72 17.18 -7.23
C VAL A 394 -17.63 16.84 -8.25
N SER A 395 -16.72 17.79 -8.48
CA SER A 395 -15.64 17.64 -9.44
C SER A 395 -14.61 16.60 -9.00
N ASP A 396 -13.88 16.01 -9.95
CA ASP A 396 -12.80 15.06 -9.65
C ASP A 396 -11.70 15.70 -8.81
N GLU A 397 -11.41 16.99 -9.01
CA GLU A 397 -10.42 17.74 -8.24
C GLU A 397 -10.83 17.85 -6.76
N ALA A 398 -12.13 18.07 -6.48
CA ALA A 398 -12.65 18.13 -5.12
C ALA A 398 -12.58 16.75 -4.43
N LEU A 399 -12.97 15.69 -5.13
CA LEU A 399 -12.84 14.31 -4.64
C LEU A 399 -11.38 13.94 -4.38
N HIS A 400 -10.50 14.27 -5.32
CA HIS A 400 -9.07 14.00 -5.22
C HIS A 400 -8.47 14.68 -3.99
N ALA A 401 -8.65 16.00 -3.86
CA ALA A 401 -8.12 16.77 -2.74
C ALA A 401 -8.65 16.26 -1.38
N ALA A 402 -9.94 15.89 -1.30
CA ALA A 402 -10.51 15.35 -0.07
C ALA A 402 -10.00 13.93 0.25
N LEU A 403 -9.84 13.07 -0.76
CA LEU A 403 -9.28 11.74 -0.61
C LEU A 403 -7.82 11.79 -0.15
N SER A 404 -6.99 12.65 -0.75
CA SER A 404 -5.59 12.85 -0.36
C SER A 404 -5.47 13.30 1.10
N ARG A 405 -6.26 14.28 1.53
CA ARG A 405 -6.29 14.71 2.94
C ARG A 405 -6.71 13.58 3.89
N LEU A 406 -7.70 12.79 3.50
CA LEU A 406 -8.13 11.64 4.30
C LEU A 406 -7.03 10.57 4.39
N ALA A 407 -6.30 10.33 3.31
CA ALA A 407 -5.17 9.41 3.27
C ALA A 407 -4.04 9.85 4.20
N GLU A 408 -3.68 11.14 4.22
CA GLU A 408 -2.69 11.70 5.15
C GLU A 408 -3.08 11.57 6.62
N VAL A 409 -4.36 11.69 6.94
CA VAL A 409 -4.87 11.51 8.32
C VAL A 409 -4.90 10.05 8.73
N ALA A 410 -5.13 9.17 7.76
CA ALA A 410 -5.25 7.74 7.96
C ALA A 410 -3.88 7.06 8.05
N GLY A 411 -2.82 7.58 7.41
CA GLY A 411 -1.44 7.14 7.58
C GLY A 411 -1.01 7.26 9.03
#